data_AF-T1G8K4-F1
#
_entry.id   AF-T1G8K4-F1
#
_cell.length_a   1.000
_cell.length_b   1.000
_cell.length_c   1.000
_cell.angle_alpha   90.00
_cell.angle_beta   90.00
_cell.angle_gamma   90.00
#
_symmetry.space_group_name_H-M   'P 1'
#
loop_
_entity.id
_entity.type
_entity.pdbx_description
1 polymer ?
#
loop_
_entity_poly.entity_id
_entity_poly.type
_entity_poly.pdbx_seq_one_letter_code
_entity_poly.pdbx_strand_id
1 'polypeptide(L)'
;IVEKPGSDSGCTAVVALLRGKDLYVANAGDSRCVVCRGVKAFDMSIDHKPEDDIETQRIHKAGGKITCDGRVNGGLNLSRAIGDHVYKRNTKLELKDQMITALPDIKHITLTDEDKFMVLACDGIW
;
A
#
# COMPACT_ATOMS: atom_id res chain seq x y z
N ILE A 1 -11.43 24.57 -8.42
CA ILE A 1 -11.41 24.12 -7.00
C ILE A 1 -9.96 24.19 -6.56
N VAL A 2 -9.66 24.76 -5.39
CA VAL A 2 -8.28 24.86 -4.89
C VAL A 2 -7.95 23.54 -4.19
N GLU A 3 -6.94 22.83 -4.67
CA GLU A 3 -6.44 21.62 -4.01
C GLU A 3 -5.90 21.93 -2.62
N LYS A 4 -6.20 21.05 -1.66
CA LYS A 4 -5.74 21.14 -0.28
C LYS A 4 -4.71 20.04 -0.01
N PRO A 5 -3.46 20.39 0.32
CA PRO A 5 -2.42 19.41 0.64
C PRO A 5 -2.88 18.38 1.69
N GLY A 6 -2.59 17.11 1.45
CA GLY A 6 -2.99 15.98 2.31
C GLY A 6 -4.47 15.58 2.19
N SER A 7 -5.37 16.50 1.80
CA SER A 7 -6.76 16.16 1.48
C SER A 7 -6.88 15.58 0.08
N ASP A 8 -6.32 16.30 -0.88
CA ASP A 8 -6.43 16.02 -2.31
C ASP A 8 -5.09 15.53 -2.88
N SER A 9 -4.11 15.30 -2.00
CA SER A 9 -2.83 14.69 -2.31
C SER A 9 -2.45 13.66 -1.25
N GLY A 10 -1.68 12.67 -1.68
CA GLY A 10 -1.17 11.60 -0.84
C GLY A 10 0.03 10.92 -1.48
N CYS A 11 0.52 9.87 -0.82
CA CYS A 11 1.61 9.06 -1.32
C CYS A 11 1.46 7.60 -0.89
N THR A 12 2.04 6.71 -1.69
CA THR A 12 2.32 5.34 -1.30
C THR A 12 3.54 5.32 -0.37
N ALA A 13 3.66 4.26 0.43
CA ALA A 13 4.82 4.09 1.30
C ALA A 13 5.17 2.60 1.43
N VAL A 14 6.39 2.25 1.01
CA VAL A 14 7.04 0.98 1.34
C VAL A 14 8.22 1.29 2.26
N VAL A 15 8.21 0.70 3.46
CA VAL A 15 9.19 0.97 4.52
C VAL A 15 9.86 -0.32 4.93
N ALA A 16 11.20 -0.34 4.90
CA ALA A 16 12.00 -1.44 5.43
C ALA A 16 12.70 -0.99 6.73
N LEU A 17 12.43 -1.68 7.83
CA LEU A 17 13.10 -1.51 9.12
C LEU A 17 13.99 -2.73 9.40
N LEU A 18 15.29 -2.51 9.48
CA LEU A 18 16.28 -3.53 9.81
C LEU A 18 16.79 -3.34 11.25
N ARG A 19 16.59 -4.35 12.09
CA ARG A 19 17.12 -4.40 13.46
C ARG A 19 17.98 -5.64 13.64
N GLY A 20 19.29 -5.48 13.59
CA GLY A 20 20.20 -6.63 13.56
C GLY A 20 19.95 -7.44 12.29
N LYS A 21 19.51 -8.70 12.43
CA LYS A 21 19.11 -9.56 11.30
C LYS A 21 17.59 -9.57 11.07
N ASP A 22 16.78 -8.92 11.90
CA ASP A 22 15.33 -8.90 11.71
C ASP A 22 14.93 -7.78 10.74
N LEU A 23 14.36 -8.17 9.61
CA LEU A 23 13.83 -7.27 8.59
C LEU A 23 12.30 -7.25 8.66
N TYR A 24 11.75 -6.07 8.91
CA TYR A 24 10.33 -5.77 8.85
C TYR A 24 10.06 -4.90 7.64
N VAL A 25 9.09 -5.27 6.82
CA VAL A 25 8.65 -4.47 5.67
C VAL A 25 7.18 -4.17 5.82
N ALA A 26 6.84 -2.88 5.81
CA ALA A 26 5.49 -2.38 5.85
C ALA A 26 5.15 -1.71 4.52
N ASN A 27 4.05 -2.09 3.87
CA ASN A 27 3.61 -1.48 2.61
C ASN A 27 2.18 -0.96 2.68
N ALA A 28 1.97 0.27 2.23
CA ALA A 28 0.67 0.88 2.00
C ALA A 28 0.70 1.58 0.63
N GLY A 29 0.20 0.88 -0.39
CA GLY A 29 0.17 1.33 -1.78
C GLY A 29 0.71 0.26 -2.71
N ASP A 30 1.19 0.68 -3.88
CA ASP A 30 1.67 -0.18 -4.97
C ASP A 30 3.16 0.02 -5.31
N SER A 31 3.90 0.65 -4.41
CA SER A 31 5.35 0.44 -4.36
C SER A 31 5.62 -0.96 -3.80
N ARG A 32 6.83 -1.50 -4.07
CA ARG A 32 7.17 -2.88 -3.70
C ARG A 32 8.57 -2.98 -3.11
N CYS A 33 8.71 -3.90 -2.16
CA CYS A 33 9.97 -4.38 -1.62
C CYS A 33 10.17 -5.86 -1.97
N VAL A 34 11.32 -6.18 -2.54
CA VAL A 34 11.73 -7.55 -2.89
C VAL A 34 13.12 -7.81 -2.33
N VAL A 35 13.32 -8.95 -1.68
CA VAL A 35 14.63 -9.46 -1.25
C VAL A 35 15.15 -10.45 -2.28
N CYS A 36 16.42 -10.37 -2.64
CA CYS A 36 17.11 -11.41 -3.38
C CYS A 36 17.60 -12.47 -2.38
N ARG A 37 16.95 -13.65 -2.38
CA ARG A 37 17.32 -14.80 -1.55
C ARG A 37 17.91 -15.89 -2.44
N GLY A 38 19.21 -16.12 -2.31
CA GLY A 38 19.98 -16.97 -3.20
C GLY A 38 20.00 -16.41 -4.63
N VAL A 39 19.22 -17.04 -5.52
CA VAL A 39 19.03 -16.60 -6.92
C VAL A 39 17.57 -16.30 -7.25
N LYS A 40 16.71 -16.15 -6.24
CA LYS A 40 15.26 -15.94 -6.39
C LYS A 40 14.82 -14.61 -5.78
N ALA A 41 13.83 -14.00 -6.41
CA ALA A 41 13.07 -12.92 -5.81
C ALA A 41 12.17 -13.46 -4.69
N PHE A 42 12.22 -12.82 -3.53
CA PHE A 42 11.39 -13.10 -2.38
C PHE A 42 10.62 -11.83 -2.02
N ASP A 43 9.32 -11.81 -2.30
CA ASP A 43 8.49 -10.63 -2.08
C ASP A 43 8.37 -10.33 -0.59
N MET A 44 8.70 -9.10 -0.21
CA MET A 44 8.58 -8.62 1.16
C MET A 44 7.35 -7.75 1.38
N SER A 45 6.65 -7.37 0.32
CA SER A 45 5.40 -6.61 0.36
C SER A 45 4.36 -7.20 -0.58
N ILE A 46 3.10 -6.87 -0.32
CA ILE A 46 1.98 -7.07 -1.25
C ILE A 46 1.63 -5.69 -1.79
N ASP A 47 1.51 -5.56 -3.11
CA ASP A 47 1.01 -4.34 -3.74
C ASP A 47 -0.50 -4.26 -3.53
N HIS A 48 -1.02 -3.06 -3.28
CA HIS A 48 -2.44 -2.87 -3.01
C HIS A 48 -3.10 -2.13 -4.16
N LYS A 49 -3.96 -2.83 -4.88
CA LYS A 49 -4.74 -2.31 -6.00
C LYS A 49 -6.23 -2.34 -5.64
N PRO A 50 -7.03 -1.37 -6.10
CA PRO A 50 -8.46 -1.35 -5.82
C PRO A 50 -9.19 -2.66 -6.14
N GLU A 51 -8.76 -3.36 -7.19
CA GLU A 51 -9.32 -4.60 -7.73
C GLU A 51 -8.99 -5.85 -6.90
N ASP A 52 -8.04 -5.76 -5.95
CA ASP A 52 -7.75 -6.87 -5.06
C ASP A 52 -8.96 -7.16 -4.16
N ASP A 53 -9.31 -8.43 -3.98
CA ASP A 53 -10.55 -8.84 -3.30
C ASP A 53 -10.75 -8.16 -1.92
N ILE A 54 -9.69 -8.09 -1.11
CA ILE A 54 -9.72 -7.48 0.23
C ILE A 54 -9.94 -5.97 0.14
N GLU A 55 -9.30 -5.32 -0.83
CA GLU A 55 -9.37 -3.88 -1.05
C GLU A 55 -10.74 -3.48 -1.61
N THR A 56 -11.22 -4.22 -2.62
CA THR A 56 -12.56 -4.08 -3.20
C THR A 56 -13.64 -4.20 -2.14
N GLN A 57 -13.56 -5.22 -1.27
CA GLN A 57 -14.53 -5.40 -0.19
C GLN A 57 -14.51 -4.23 0.79
N ARG A 58 -13.33 -3.72 1.18
CA ARG A 58 -13.23 -2.53 2.06
C ARG A 58 -13.83 -1.30 1.39
N ILE A 59 -13.46 -1.03 0.13
CA ILE A 59 -13.95 0.13 -0.63
C ILE A 59 -15.48 0.12 -0.73
N HIS A 60 -16.09 -1.02 -1.06
CA HIS A 60 -17.54 -1.15 -1.14
C HIS A 60 -18.22 -1.01 0.23
N LYS A 61 -17.69 -1.63 1.28
CA LYS A 61 -18.21 -1.47 2.65
C LYS A 61 -18.14 -0.01 3.12
N ALA A 62 -17.14 0.73 2.65
CA ALA A 62 -17.00 2.16 2.92
C ALA A 62 -17.95 3.07 2.11
N GLY A 63 -18.76 2.48 1.20
CA GLY A 63 -19.70 3.20 0.34
C GLY A 63 -19.10 3.65 -1.00
N GLY A 64 -17.86 3.25 -1.30
CA GLY A 64 -17.18 3.54 -2.56
C GLY A 64 -17.54 2.57 -3.69
N LYS A 65 -17.10 2.93 -4.90
CA LYS A 65 -17.18 2.11 -6.11
C LYS A 65 -15.84 2.08 -6.80
N ILE A 66 -15.60 1.03 -7.58
CA ILE A 66 -14.42 0.91 -8.44
C ILE A 66 -14.90 0.95 -9.88
N THR A 67 -14.30 1.81 -10.69
CA THR A 67 -14.59 1.90 -12.13
C THR A 67 -13.93 0.73 -12.88
N CYS A 68 -14.34 0.50 -14.13
CA CYS A 68 -13.77 -0.58 -14.94
C CYS A 68 -12.27 -0.40 -15.24
N ASP A 69 -11.74 0.81 -15.13
CA ASP A 69 -10.31 1.14 -15.25
C ASP A 69 -9.59 1.20 -13.89
N GLY A 70 -10.19 0.66 -12.82
CA GLY A 70 -9.48 0.46 -11.55
C GLY A 70 -9.47 1.65 -10.60
N ARG A 71 -10.37 2.62 -10.75
CA ARG A 71 -10.36 3.86 -9.94
C ARG A 71 -11.44 3.90 -8.89
N VAL A 72 -11.05 4.24 -7.66
CA VAL A 72 -11.96 4.48 -6.53
C VAL A 72 -12.75 5.77 -6.79
N ASN A 73 -14.07 5.62 -6.94
CA ASN A 73 -15.01 6.67 -7.31
C ASN A 73 -14.59 7.46 -8.57
N GLY A 74 -13.85 6.83 -9.48
CA GLY A 74 -13.36 7.47 -10.72
C GLY A 74 -12.16 8.42 -10.52
N GLY A 75 -11.56 8.48 -9.33
CA GLY A 75 -10.40 9.32 -9.05
C GLY A 75 -9.10 8.52 -8.91
N LEU A 76 -8.72 8.17 -7.68
CA LEU A 76 -7.49 7.44 -7.38
C LEU A 76 -7.52 6.00 -7.90
N ASN A 77 -6.42 5.56 -8.52
CA ASN A 77 -6.15 4.16 -8.89
C ASN A 77 -5.35 3.40 -7.81
N LEU A 78 -5.32 3.94 -6.59
CA LEU A 78 -4.69 3.34 -5.41
C LEU A 78 -5.79 2.91 -4.44
N SER A 79 -5.54 1.88 -3.62
CA SER A 79 -6.42 1.50 -2.52
C SER A 79 -5.85 1.85 -1.14
N ARG A 80 -4.52 2.04 -1.03
CA ARG A 80 -3.84 2.43 0.20
C ARG A 80 -2.86 3.58 -0.06
N ALA A 81 -2.85 4.55 0.84
CA ALA A 81 -1.98 5.73 0.78
C ALA A 81 -1.95 6.45 2.12
N ILE A 82 -0.87 7.19 2.39
CA ILE A 82 -0.83 8.26 3.40
C ILE A 82 -1.35 9.55 2.74
N GLY A 83 -2.11 10.37 3.46
CA GLY A 83 -2.82 11.52 2.88
C GLY A 83 -4.17 11.12 2.28
N ASP A 84 -4.56 11.71 1.16
CA ASP A 84 -5.84 11.47 0.45
C ASP A 84 -7.06 11.51 1.37
N HIS A 85 -7.08 12.45 2.33
CA HIS A 85 -8.12 12.51 3.35
C HIS A 85 -9.52 12.71 2.79
N VAL A 86 -9.69 13.17 1.55
CA VAL A 86 -11.00 13.23 0.88
C VAL A 86 -11.67 11.87 0.78
N TYR A 87 -10.90 10.78 0.70
CA TYR A 87 -11.39 9.39 0.67
C TYR A 87 -11.56 8.76 2.06
N LYS A 88 -11.28 9.51 3.13
CA LYS A 88 -11.17 9.02 4.52
C LYS A 88 -12.10 9.74 5.49
N ARG A 89 -13.26 10.19 5.00
CA ARG A 89 -14.20 11.06 5.75
C ARG A 89 -15.44 10.35 6.27
N ASN A 90 -15.53 9.03 6.14
CA ASN A 90 -16.70 8.31 6.64
C ASN A 90 -16.63 8.25 8.18
N THR A 91 -17.44 9.08 8.84
CA THR A 91 -17.45 9.24 10.31
C THR A 91 -17.98 8.03 11.07
N LYS A 92 -18.55 7.05 10.36
CA LYS A 92 -19.05 5.79 10.94
C LYS A 92 -18.03 4.66 10.90
N LEU A 93 -16.86 4.89 10.32
CA LEU A 93 -15.84 3.87 10.11
C LEU A 93 -14.53 4.27 10.79
N GLU A 94 -13.81 3.27 11.28
CA GLU A 94 -12.43 3.44 11.75
C GLU A 94 -11.52 3.88 10.59
N LEU A 95 -10.37 4.46 10.91
CA LEU A 95 -9.41 4.94 9.90
C LEU A 95 -8.95 3.83 8.95
N LYS A 96 -8.85 2.59 9.44
CA LYS A 96 -8.42 1.44 8.66
C LYS A 96 -9.49 0.93 7.67
N ASP A 97 -10.75 1.27 7.90
CA ASP A 97 -11.91 0.76 7.17
C ASP A 97 -12.44 1.77 6.13
N GLN A 98 -11.73 2.89 5.94
CA GLN A 98 -12.02 3.89 4.92
C GLN A 98 -11.76 3.33 3.50
N MET A 99 -12.30 3.99 2.46
CA MET A 99 -12.10 3.57 1.06
C MET A 99 -10.61 3.44 0.73
N ILE A 100 -9.86 4.51 1.00
CA ILE A 100 -8.41 4.50 1.01
C ILE A 100 -7.94 4.37 2.46
N THR A 101 -7.07 3.42 2.75
CA THR A 101 -6.53 3.25 4.11
C THR A 101 -5.03 3.57 4.16
N ALA A 102 -4.56 4.07 5.30
CA ALA A 102 -3.12 4.23 5.57
C ALA A 102 -2.54 3.02 6.32
N LEU A 103 -3.35 2.00 6.64
CA LEU A 103 -2.91 0.82 7.36
C LEU A 103 -2.02 -0.04 6.44
N PRO A 104 -0.73 -0.27 6.78
CA PRO A 104 0.14 -1.09 5.96
C PRO A 104 -0.05 -2.58 6.26
N ASP A 105 0.23 -3.42 5.26
CA ASP A 105 0.52 -4.83 5.50
C ASP A 105 2.00 -4.96 5.91
N ILE A 106 2.27 -5.76 6.95
CA ILE A 106 3.62 -5.92 7.51
C ILE A 106 4.07 -7.37 7.36
N LYS A 107 5.24 -7.57 6.76
CA LYS A 107 5.93 -8.87 6.72
C LYS A 107 7.25 -8.79 7.49
N HIS A 108 7.54 -9.82 8.25
CA HIS A 108 8.79 -9.98 8.99
C HIS A 108 9.52 -11.24 8.52
N ILE A 109 10.84 -11.12 8.36
CA ILE A 109 11.76 -12.25 8.23
C ILE A 109 13.01 -12.01 9.06
N THR A 110 13.68 -13.08 9.47
CA THR A 110 15.07 -13.01 9.92
C THR A 110 15.97 -13.30 8.72
N LEU A 111 16.90 -12.39 8.44
CA LEU A 111 17.83 -12.50 7.32
C LEU A 111 18.84 -13.62 7.54
N THR A 112 19.14 -14.35 6.47
CA THR A 112 20.18 -15.38 6.42
C THR A 112 21.29 -14.96 5.47
N ASP A 113 22.38 -15.72 5.42
CA ASP A 113 23.48 -15.46 4.49
C ASP A 113 23.07 -15.69 3.02
N GLU A 114 21.90 -16.29 2.76
CA GLU A 114 21.32 -16.39 1.42
C GLU A 114 20.72 -15.06 0.95
N ASP A 115 20.34 -14.16 1.86
CA ASP A 115 19.76 -12.85 1.54
C ASP A 115 20.85 -11.87 1.13
N LYS A 116 20.90 -11.52 -0.17
CA LYS A 116 22.03 -10.77 -0.74
C LYS A 116 21.81 -9.27 -0.78
N PHE A 117 20.62 -8.85 -1.17
CA PHE A 117 20.21 -7.44 -1.25
C PHE A 117 18.68 -7.35 -1.26
N MET A 118 18.17 -6.14 -1.09
CA MET A 118 16.76 -5.84 -1.30
C MET A 118 16.60 -4.65 -2.25
N VAL A 119 15.49 -4.62 -2.96
CA VAL A 119 15.07 -3.52 -3.83
C VAL A 119 13.79 -2.94 -3.27
N LEU A 120 13.75 -1.62 -3.09
CA LEU A 120 12.54 -0.85 -2.83
C LEU A 120 12.38 0.11 -4.01
N ALA A 121 11.24 0.06 -4.69
CA ALA A 121 10.96 0.93 -5.82
C ALA A 121 9.46 1.22 -5.96
N CYS A 122 9.14 2.34 -6.60
CA CYS A 122 7.77 2.68 -6.99
C CYS A 122 7.31 1.88 -8.21
N ASP A 123 6.02 2.02 -8.53
CA ASP A 123 5.35 1.45 -9.69
C ASP A 123 6.00 1.82 -11.04
N GLY A 124 6.72 2.94 -11.13
CA GLY A 124 7.49 3.29 -12.34
C GLY A 124 8.57 2.26 -12.72
N ILE A 125 8.95 1.37 -11.81
CA ILE A 125 9.89 0.26 -12.06
C ILE A 125 9.17 -1.09 -12.23
N TRP A 126 8.02 -1.29 -11.59
CA TRP A 126 7.32 -2.59 -11.49
C TRP A 126 6.23 -2.75 -12.54
#